data_AF-A0A954C822-F1
#
_entry.id   AF-A0A954C822-F1
#
_cell.length_a   1.000
_cell.length_b   1.000
_cell.length_c   1.000
_cell.angle_alpha   90.00
_cell.angle_beta   90.00
_cell.angle_gamma   90.00
#
_symmetry.space_group_name_H-M   'P 1'
#
loop_
_entity.id
_entity.type
_entity.pdbx_description
1 polymer ?
#
loop_
_entity_poly.entity_id
_entity_poly.type
_entity_poly.pdbx_seq_one_letter_code
_entity_poly.pdbx_strand_id
1 'polypeptide(L)'
;MLIACHACARQYDVGDLEPGRKIRCACGELNVIPEPQVREAPMQRCASCGGELAAGDTHCGYCDAAVTIQDRGWGESCPSCYARLVRDAKFCSACGTGIQAQTVRKSPTDQRCPRCEGALAVCEIPGGHFTECTGCGGVWLEEGSFEQVTAKRDESSAVTTYFTTPDRITAAAKAERVRDVAYLKCPTCGGLMNRKNFARCSGVIIDWCRGHGYWFDAHELEQIMEFVSRGGLDKARSKQIEEQKLEVRKAEAQVRRARAQAARSGRGSPMVVGMGLGTPRGTGGLLGYVLGGLLGGLFDS
;
A
#
# COMPACT_ATOMS: atom_id res chain seq x y z
N MET A 1 24.10 -7.12 8.63
CA MET A 1 24.17 -6.87 10.10
C MET A 1 22.80 -6.44 10.52
N LEU A 2 22.23 -7.02 11.57
CA LEU A 2 20.89 -6.61 12.03
C LEU A 2 21.01 -5.48 13.05
N ILE A 3 20.16 -4.45 12.92
CA ILE A 3 19.96 -3.43 13.95
C ILE A 3 18.48 -3.38 14.35
N ALA A 4 18.21 -3.06 15.63
CA ALA A 4 16.85 -2.91 16.14
C ALA A 4 16.51 -1.43 16.30
N CYS A 5 15.26 -1.07 15.99
CA CYS A 5 14.74 0.24 16.31
C CYS A 5 14.74 0.45 17.82
N HIS A 6 15.32 1.54 18.30
CA HIS A 6 15.38 1.82 19.74
C HIS A 6 14.00 2.15 20.35
N ALA A 7 13.03 2.58 19.54
CA ALA A 7 11.68 2.91 20.01
C ALA A 7 10.70 1.72 20.01
N CYS A 8 10.78 0.83 19.02
CA CYS A 8 9.81 -0.26 18.85
C CYS A 8 10.43 -1.66 18.68
N ALA A 9 11.74 -1.80 18.83
CA ALA A 9 12.51 -3.04 18.70
C ALA A 9 12.43 -3.76 17.34
N ARG A 10 11.77 -3.19 16.32
CA ARG A 10 11.71 -3.75 14.96
C ARG A 10 13.11 -3.87 14.35
N GLN A 11 13.36 -5.00 13.70
CA GLN A 11 14.69 -5.40 13.24
C GLN A 11 14.86 -5.13 11.74
N TYR A 12 16.05 -4.66 11.35
CA TYR A 12 16.41 -4.31 9.99
C TYR A 12 17.76 -4.92 9.64
N ASP A 13 17.87 -5.59 8.49
CA ASP A 13 19.17 -5.93 7.93
C ASP A 13 19.77 -4.72 7.22
N VAL A 14 20.96 -4.34 7.69
CA VAL A 14 21.76 -3.22 7.21
C VAL A 14 23.14 -3.67 6.78
N GLY A 15 23.30 -4.96 6.42
CA GLY A 15 24.57 -5.54 5.98
C GLY A 15 25.24 -4.80 4.82
N ASP A 16 24.43 -4.22 3.93
CA ASP A 16 24.90 -3.51 2.73
C ASP A 16 24.98 -1.98 2.93
N LEU A 17 24.73 -1.50 4.15
CA LEU A 17 24.70 -0.07 4.45
C LEU A 17 25.88 0.32 5.35
N GLU A 18 26.48 1.48 5.06
CA GLU A 18 27.62 1.99 5.81
C GLU A 18 27.23 2.36 7.26
N PRO A 19 28.09 2.06 8.26
CA PRO A 19 27.95 2.59 9.61
C PRO A 19 27.81 4.12 9.62
N GLY A 20 27.00 4.64 10.55
CA GLY A 20 26.68 6.07 10.67
C GLY A 20 25.50 6.55 9.80
N ARG A 21 25.08 5.78 8.79
CA ARG A 21 23.86 6.08 8.01
C ARG A 21 22.62 6.00 8.90
N LYS A 22 21.63 6.85 8.64
CA LYS A 22 20.33 6.83 9.32
C LYS A 22 19.32 6.03 8.52
N ILE A 23 18.68 5.06 9.16
CA ILE A 23 17.54 4.33 8.61
C ILE A 23 16.27 4.74 9.36
N ARG A 24 15.16 4.88 8.64
CA ARG A 24 13.87 5.15 9.28
C ARG A 24 13.18 3.83 9.59
N CYS A 25 12.84 3.62 10.86
CA CYS A 25 11.99 2.53 11.28
C CYS A 25 10.54 2.82 10.89
N ALA A 26 9.77 1.77 10.64
CA ALA A 26 8.35 1.81 10.37
C ALA A 26 7.48 2.11 11.63
N CYS A 27 8.07 2.55 12.74
CA CYS A 27 7.34 3.30 13.79
C CYS A 27 7.51 4.82 13.65
N GLY A 28 8.23 5.28 12.61
CA GLY A 28 8.58 6.69 12.37
C GLY A 28 9.96 7.08 12.88
N GLU A 29 10.55 6.31 13.80
CA GLU A 29 11.81 6.63 14.47
C GLU A 29 13.04 6.53 13.56
N LEU A 30 14.02 7.43 13.71
CA LEU A 30 15.27 7.37 12.95
C LEU A 30 16.36 6.65 13.76
N ASN A 31 16.91 5.58 13.20
CA ASN A 31 17.96 4.77 13.84
C ASN A 31 19.28 4.95 13.09
N VAL A 32 20.36 5.14 13.83
CA VAL A 32 21.71 5.22 13.26
C VAL A 32 22.31 3.82 13.20
N ILE A 33 22.88 3.44 12.06
CA ILE A 33 23.63 2.19 11.92
C ILE A 33 24.89 2.31 12.79
N PRO A 34 25.07 1.48 13.83
CA PRO A 34 26.22 1.59 14.70
C PRO A 34 27.46 0.99 14.06
N GLU A 35 28.64 1.41 14.54
CA GLU A 35 29.88 0.74 14.20
C GLU A 35 29.88 -0.69 14.78
N PRO A 36 30.24 -1.72 13.97
CA PRO A 36 30.35 -3.08 14.47
C PRO A 36 31.42 -3.17 15.55
N GLN A 37 31.02 -3.43 16.79
CA GLN A 37 31.97 -3.66 17.87
C GLN A 37 32.47 -5.10 17.83
N VAL A 38 33.79 -5.28 17.77
CA VAL A 38 34.42 -6.59 17.95
C VAL A 38 34.34 -6.95 19.43
N ARG A 39 33.74 -8.09 19.74
CA ARG A 39 33.74 -8.68 21.08
C ARG A 39 34.39 -10.05 21.01
N GLU A 40 35.24 -10.37 21.98
CA GLU A 40 35.80 -11.71 22.12
C GLU A 40 34.66 -12.69 22.36
N ALA A 41 34.55 -13.69 21.48
CA ALA A 41 33.54 -14.73 21.63
C ALA A 41 34.03 -15.78 22.63
N PRO A 42 33.14 -16.33 23.48
CA PRO A 42 33.50 -17.38 24.41
C PRO A 42 34.05 -18.62 23.68
N MET A 43 35.00 -19.31 24.31
CA MET A 43 35.65 -20.52 23.78
C MET A 43 34.62 -21.59 23.41
N GLN A 44 34.79 -22.19 22.21
CA GLN A 44 33.87 -23.18 21.65
C GLN A 44 34.33 -24.60 21.99
N ARG A 45 33.39 -25.56 21.97
CA ARG A 45 33.67 -26.99 22.21
C ARG A 45 33.18 -27.84 21.05
N CYS A 46 33.89 -28.92 20.75
CA CYS A 46 33.56 -29.88 19.71
C CYS A 46 32.25 -30.61 20.03
N ALA A 47 31.29 -30.60 19.10
CA ALA A 47 30.01 -31.28 19.27
C ALA A 47 30.12 -32.82 19.31
N SER A 48 31.22 -33.39 18.79
CA SER A 48 31.45 -34.84 18.77
C SER A 48 32.10 -35.37 20.05
N CYS A 49 33.01 -34.62 20.68
CA CYS A 49 33.79 -35.12 21.82
C CYS A 49 33.91 -34.16 23.02
N GLY A 50 33.44 -32.91 22.92
CA GLY A 50 33.54 -31.89 23.97
C GLY A 50 34.91 -31.20 24.11
N GLY A 51 35.90 -31.57 23.28
CA GLY A 51 37.22 -30.96 23.24
C GLY A 51 37.19 -29.48 22.85
N GLU A 52 38.20 -28.72 23.27
CA GLU A 52 38.27 -27.28 22.97
C GLU A 52 38.53 -27.03 21.48
N LEU A 53 37.86 -26.01 20.92
CA LEU A 53 38.04 -25.57 19.55
C LEU A 53 38.61 -24.15 19.53
N ALA A 54 39.68 -23.96 18.77
CA ALA A 54 40.24 -22.65 18.50
C ALA A 54 39.44 -21.91 17.42
N ALA A 55 39.55 -20.58 17.41
CA ALA A 55 38.95 -19.76 16.38
C ALA A 55 39.62 -20.05 15.02
N GLY A 56 38.95 -20.83 14.16
CA GLY A 56 39.42 -21.15 12.82
C GLY A 56 39.53 -22.65 12.52
N ASP A 57 39.40 -23.53 13.52
CA ASP A 57 39.53 -24.98 13.32
C ASP A 57 38.50 -25.52 12.31
N THR A 58 38.98 -26.25 11.31
CA THR A 58 38.17 -27.01 10.35
C THR A 58 38.02 -28.48 10.76
N HIS A 59 38.86 -28.96 11.69
CA HIS A 59 38.80 -30.29 12.31
C HIS A 59 39.13 -30.18 13.80
N CYS A 60 38.53 -31.03 14.63
CA CYS A 60 38.83 -31.04 16.05
C CYS A 60 40.20 -31.69 16.31
N GLY A 61 41.12 -30.96 16.97
CA GLY A 61 42.45 -31.48 17.31
C GLY A 61 42.47 -32.67 18.28
N TYR A 62 41.32 -33.08 18.85
CA TYR A 62 41.22 -34.23 19.75
C TYR A 62 40.62 -35.48 19.08
N CYS A 63 39.48 -35.37 18.41
CA CYS A 63 38.78 -36.53 17.82
C CYS A 63 38.75 -36.53 16.28
N ASP A 64 39.37 -35.54 15.64
CA ASP A 64 39.44 -35.36 14.18
C ASP A 64 38.09 -35.19 13.46
N ALA A 65 37.00 -35.03 14.21
CA ALA A 65 35.70 -34.70 13.62
C ALA A 65 35.77 -33.36 12.88
N ALA A 66 35.24 -33.32 11.66
CA ALA A 66 35.09 -32.08 10.90
C ALA A 66 34.27 -31.06 11.69
N VAL A 67 34.78 -29.83 11.78
CA VAL A 67 34.12 -28.73 12.49
C VAL A 67 33.33 -27.91 11.48
N THR A 68 32.02 -28.05 11.51
CA THR A 68 31.10 -27.30 10.66
C THR A 68 30.69 -25.97 11.30
N ILE A 69 30.13 -25.06 10.50
CA ILE A 69 29.49 -23.84 11.01
C ILE A 69 28.32 -24.18 11.96
N GLN A 70 27.73 -25.37 11.83
CA GLN A 70 26.67 -25.89 12.70
C GLN A 70 27.21 -26.37 14.05
N ASP A 71 28.40 -26.98 14.10
CA ASP A 71 29.04 -27.44 15.34
C ASP A 71 29.45 -26.31 16.26
N ARG A 72 29.57 -25.10 15.71
CA ARG A 72 29.77 -23.89 16.50
C ARG A 72 28.48 -23.43 17.18
N GLY A 73 27.30 -23.90 16.77
CA GLY A 73 26.02 -23.60 17.44
C GLY A 73 25.47 -22.19 17.20
N TRP A 74 26.04 -21.44 16.26
CA TRP A 74 25.77 -20.01 16.12
C TRP A 74 24.70 -19.75 15.06
N GLY A 75 23.67 -18.99 15.46
CA GLY A 75 22.73 -18.31 14.57
C GLY A 75 23.14 -16.85 14.33
N GLU A 76 22.17 -16.03 13.91
CA GLU A 76 22.36 -14.58 13.71
C GLU A 76 22.74 -13.85 15.01
N SER A 77 23.11 -12.57 14.90
CA SER A 77 23.39 -11.74 16.09
C SER A 77 22.13 -11.01 16.52
N CYS A 78 21.87 -10.96 17.83
CA CYS A 78 20.76 -10.21 18.39
C CYS A 78 20.88 -8.73 17.98
N PRO A 79 19.86 -8.12 17.35
CA PRO A 79 19.96 -6.73 16.90
C PRO A 79 19.80 -5.69 18.01
N SER A 80 19.40 -6.11 19.21
CA SER A 80 19.22 -5.24 20.37
C SER A 80 20.50 -5.13 21.20
N CYS A 81 21.13 -6.26 21.54
CA CYS A 81 22.30 -6.30 22.42
C CYS A 81 23.56 -6.88 21.76
N TYR A 82 23.48 -7.29 20.49
CA TYR A 82 24.57 -7.89 19.71
C TYR A 82 25.10 -9.23 20.22
N ALA A 83 24.42 -9.85 21.20
CA ALA A 83 24.74 -11.20 21.63
C ALA A 83 24.51 -12.20 20.49
N ARG A 84 25.42 -13.18 20.34
CA ARG A 84 25.24 -14.26 19.37
C ARG A 84 24.07 -15.14 19.80
N LEU A 85 23.16 -15.43 18.87
CA LEU A 85 21.99 -16.26 19.14
C LEU A 85 22.31 -17.73 18.96
N VAL A 86 21.61 -18.57 19.73
CA VAL A 86 21.45 -19.99 19.40
C VAL A 86 20.63 -20.09 18.12
N ARG A 87 20.92 -21.08 17.27
CA ARG A 87 20.15 -21.36 16.05
C ARG A 87 18.64 -21.41 16.37
N ASP A 88 17.84 -20.74 15.54
CA ASP A 88 16.36 -20.66 15.63
C ASP A 88 15.82 -20.06 16.94
N ALA A 89 16.64 -19.32 17.70
CA ALA A 89 16.21 -18.65 18.92
C ALA A 89 15.04 -17.70 18.63
N LYS A 90 13.92 -17.87 19.35
CA LYS A 90 12.77 -16.95 19.31
C LYS A 90 12.96 -15.73 20.22
N PHE A 91 13.90 -15.81 21.15
CA PHE A 91 14.25 -14.75 22.11
C PHE A 91 15.76 -14.76 22.36
N CYS A 92 16.34 -13.58 22.56
CA CYS A 92 17.74 -13.46 22.94
C CYS A 92 17.95 -13.93 24.39
N SER A 93 18.90 -14.85 24.60
CA SER A 93 19.27 -15.34 25.92
C SER A 93 19.95 -14.29 26.81
N ALA A 94 20.47 -13.21 26.23
CA ALA A 94 21.16 -12.14 26.98
C ALA A 94 20.23 -10.99 27.40
N CYS A 95 19.31 -10.56 26.54
CA CYS A 95 18.46 -9.39 26.81
C CYS A 95 16.95 -9.66 26.74
N GLY A 96 16.54 -10.88 26.39
CA GLY A 96 15.12 -11.25 26.29
C GLY A 96 14.38 -10.68 25.08
N THR A 97 15.03 -9.91 24.19
CA THR A 97 14.37 -9.38 22.98
C THR A 97 13.93 -10.53 22.08
N GLY A 98 12.67 -10.51 21.65
CA GLY A 98 12.13 -11.44 20.67
C GLY A 98 12.90 -11.35 19.35
N ILE A 99 13.33 -12.48 18.83
CA ILE A 99 14.02 -12.59 17.53
C ILE A 99 13.01 -13.13 16.54
N GLN A 100 12.60 -12.24 15.64
CA GLN A 100 11.75 -12.57 14.51
C GLN A 100 12.49 -12.12 13.25
N ALA A 101 13.41 -12.96 12.78
CA ALA A 101 14.03 -12.77 11.48
C ALA A 101 12.94 -12.96 10.42
N GLN A 102 12.27 -11.87 10.04
CA GLN A 102 11.45 -11.89 8.83
C GLN A 102 12.40 -11.96 7.66
N THR A 103 12.34 -13.05 6.90
CA THR A 103 13.08 -13.23 5.65
C THR A 103 12.48 -12.31 4.59
N VAL A 104 12.79 -11.02 4.67
CA VAL A 104 12.48 -10.05 3.62
C VAL A 104 13.76 -9.89 2.82
N ARG A 105 13.82 -10.51 1.65
CA ARG A 105 14.92 -10.24 0.72
C ARG A 105 14.62 -8.91 0.05
N LYS A 106 15.55 -7.96 0.17
CA LYS A 106 15.46 -6.66 -0.50
C LYS A 106 16.44 -6.63 -1.66
N SER A 107 15.92 -6.47 -2.87
CA SER A 107 16.73 -6.29 -4.08
C SER A 107 16.58 -4.85 -4.57
N PRO A 108 17.68 -4.09 -4.76
CA PRO A 108 17.59 -2.72 -5.24
C PRO A 108 17.01 -2.65 -6.65
N THR A 109 16.33 -1.54 -6.98
CA THR A 109 15.82 -1.27 -8.33
C THR A 109 16.39 0.02 -8.91
N ASP A 110 16.31 0.15 -10.23
CA ASP A 110 16.69 1.37 -10.94
C ASP A 110 15.65 2.49 -10.81
N GLN A 111 14.46 2.18 -10.27
CA GLN A 111 13.40 3.15 -10.07
C GLN A 111 13.71 4.09 -8.90
N ARG A 112 13.09 5.27 -8.94
CA ARG A 112 13.26 6.31 -7.92
C ARG A 112 11.96 6.59 -7.20
N CYS A 113 12.07 6.85 -5.91
CA CYS A 113 10.93 7.23 -5.09
C CYS A 113 10.35 8.56 -5.60
N PRO A 114 9.05 8.64 -5.89
CA PRO A 114 8.44 9.87 -6.39
C PRO A 114 8.31 10.95 -5.31
N ARG A 115 8.54 10.61 -4.03
CA ARG A 115 8.44 11.52 -2.89
C ARG A 115 9.77 12.15 -2.51
N CYS A 116 10.84 11.35 -2.43
CA CYS A 116 12.15 11.79 -1.93
C CYS A 116 13.31 11.47 -2.87
N GLU A 117 13.02 10.95 -4.07
CA GLU A 117 14.02 10.55 -5.08
C GLU A 117 15.02 9.48 -4.60
N GLY A 118 14.78 8.88 -3.42
CA GLY A 118 15.59 7.79 -2.89
C GLY A 118 15.46 6.49 -3.69
N ALA A 119 16.36 5.55 -3.41
CA ALA A 119 16.33 4.22 -4.01
C ALA A 119 15.08 3.44 -3.59
N LEU A 120 14.52 2.72 -4.55
CA LEU A 120 13.47 1.74 -4.33
C LEU A 120 14.09 0.34 -4.26
N ALA A 121 13.52 -0.53 -3.44
CA ALA A 121 13.93 -1.92 -3.32
C ALA A 121 12.71 -2.85 -3.38
N VAL A 122 12.78 -3.89 -4.21
CA VAL A 122 11.81 -4.98 -4.21
C VAL A 122 11.99 -5.78 -2.93
N CYS A 123 10.94 -5.86 -2.13
CA CYS A 123 10.82 -6.71 -0.97
C CYS A 123 10.11 -8.00 -1.38
N GLU A 124 10.84 -9.11 -1.41
CA GLU A 124 10.27 -10.43 -1.64
C GLU A 124 9.82 -11.04 -0.31
N ILE A 125 8.58 -11.51 -0.28
CA ILE A 125 7.99 -12.25 0.83
C ILE A 125 7.43 -13.59 0.32
N PRO A 126 7.34 -14.63 1.16
CA PRO A 126 6.73 -15.89 0.74
C PRO A 126 5.28 -15.67 0.27
N GLY A 127 5.02 -15.80 -1.04
CA GLY A 127 3.69 -15.60 -1.62
C GLY A 127 3.38 -14.19 -2.15
N GLY A 128 4.38 -13.29 -2.26
CA GLY A 128 4.18 -11.99 -2.89
C GLY A 128 5.44 -11.12 -2.94
N HIS A 129 5.34 -9.97 -3.58
CA HIS A 129 6.39 -8.96 -3.53
C HIS A 129 5.78 -7.56 -3.56
N PHE A 130 6.52 -6.58 -3.09
CA PHE A 130 6.19 -5.17 -3.18
C PHE A 130 7.47 -4.36 -3.31
N THR A 131 7.38 -3.11 -3.74
CA THR A 131 8.53 -2.22 -3.81
C THR A 131 8.44 -1.17 -2.71
N GLU A 132 9.53 -0.95 -1.97
CA GLU A 132 9.58 -0.01 -0.86
C GLU A 132 10.72 0.99 -1.05
N CYS A 133 10.49 2.26 -0.68
CA CYS A 133 11.56 3.24 -0.59
C CYS A 133 12.40 3.05 0.67
N THR A 134 13.71 2.90 0.50
CA THR A 134 14.66 2.74 1.61
C THR A 134 14.87 4.01 2.45
N GLY A 135 14.43 5.18 1.95
CA GLY A 135 14.55 6.47 2.64
C GLY A 135 13.28 6.89 3.38
N CYS A 136 12.14 6.99 2.68
CA CYS A 136 10.89 7.49 3.26
C CYS A 136 9.93 6.40 3.73
N GLY A 137 10.13 5.13 3.33
CA GLY A 137 9.23 4.02 3.65
C GLY A 137 7.93 4.00 2.85
N GLY A 138 7.83 4.78 1.77
CA GLY A 138 6.69 4.68 0.84
C GLY A 138 6.70 3.38 0.05
N VAL A 139 5.53 2.86 -0.26
CA VAL A 139 5.32 1.56 -0.90
C VAL A 139 4.70 1.73 -2.29
N TRP A 140 5.22 0.98 -3.24
CA TRP A 140 4.68 0.81 -4.58
C TRP A 140 4.18 -0.63 -4.73
N LEU A 141 2.89 -0.76 -5.08
CA LEU A 141 2.26 -2.03 -5.44
C LEU A 141 1.74 -1.97 -6.86
N GLU A 142 2.01 -3.02 -7.62
CA GLU A 142 1.39 -3.22 -8.92
C GLU A 142 -0.13 -3.38 -8.79
N GLU A 143 -0.86 -3.03 -9.85
CA GLU A 143 -2.33 -3.01 -9.85
C GLU A 143 -2.92 -4.36 -9.46
N GLY A 144 -2.45 -5.45 -10.06
CA GLY A 144 -2.92 -6.80 -9.75
C GLY A 144 -2.58 -7.26 -8.32
N SER A 145 -1.45 -6.81 -7.76
CA SER A 145 -1.05 -7.14 -6.38
C SER A 145 -1.94 -6.42 -5.37
N PHE A 146 -2.29 -5.16 -5.63
CA PHE A 146 -3.19 -4.40 -4.76
C PHE A 146 -4.63 -4.93 -4.80
N GLU A 147 -5.10 -5.36 -5.97
CA GLU A 147 -6.42 -6.00 -6.11
C GLU A 147 -6.51 -7.28 -5.28
N GLN A 148 -5.48 -8.13 -5.30
CA GLN A 148 -5.41 -9.34 -4.47
C GLN A 148 -5.47 -9.01 -2.97
N VAL A 149 -4.77 -7.96 -2.54
CA VAL A 149 -4.73 -7.51 -1.14
C VAL A 149 -6.09 -6.99 -0.65
N THR A 150 -6.88 -6.39 -1.54
CA THR A 150 -8.19 -5.79 -1.17
C THR A 150 -9.41 -6.68 -1.45
N ALA A 151 -9.21 -7.81 -2.13
CA ALA A 151 -10.27 -8.78 -2.40
C ALA A 151 -10.70 -9.52 -1.13
N LYS A 152 -12.00 -9.46 -0.81
CA LYS A 152 -12.64 -10.05 0.39
C LYS A 152 -12.43 -11.56 0.62
N ARG A 153 -11.83 -12.29 -0.32
CA ARG A 153 -11.67 -13.76 -0.25
C ARG A 153 -10.28 -14.20 0.18
N ASP A 154 -9.30 -13.29 0.25
CA ASP A 154 -7.94 -13.61 0.66
C ASP A 154 -7.52 -12.78 1.88
N GLU A 155 -8.08 -13.13 3.04
CA GLU A 155 -7.41 -12.85 4.33
C GLU A 155 -5.99 -13.47 4.38
N SER A 156 -5.67 -14.37 3.43
CA SER A 156 -4.42 -15.11 3.31
C SER A 156 -3.40 -14.53 2.32
N SER A 157 -3.61 -13.34 1.74
CA SER A 157 -2.53 -12.74 0.91
C SER A 157 -1.29 -12.52 1.77
N ALA A 158 -0.13 -12.94 1.27
CA ALA A 158 1.14 -12.80 1.97
C ALA A 158 1.44 -11.34 2.33
N VAL A 159 1.08 -10.43 1.43
CA VAL A 159 1.21 -8.98 1.62
C VAL A 159 0.27 -8.51 2.73
N THR A 160 -0.99 -8.96 2.73
CA THR A 160 -1.94 -8.69 3.82
C THR A 160 -1.41 -9.15 5.17
N THR A 161 -0.92 -10.39 5.25
CA THR A 161 -0.35 -10.95 6.48
C THR A 161 0.88 -10.16 6.94
N TYR A 162 1.74 -9.77 6.00
CA TYR A 162 2.92 -8.96 6.28
C TYR A 162 2.53 -7.61 6.91
N PHE A 163 1.58 -6.88 6.32
CA PHE A 163 1.19 -5.54 6.78
C PHE A 163 0.18 -5.53 7.96
N THR A 164 -0.47 -6.64 8.29
CA THR A 164 -1.49 -6.73 9.37
C THR A 164 -0.93 -7.23 10.72
N THR A 165 0.37 -7.52 10.82
CA THR A 165 0.95 -8.03 12.08
C THR A 165 0.75 -7.03 13.25
N PRO A 166 0.26 -7.48 14.43
CA PRO A 166 -0.27 -6.59 15.48
C PRO A 166 0.72 -5.57 16.06
N ASP A 167 2.02 -5.82 15.93
CA ASP A 167 3.09 -4.97 16.46
C ASP A 167 3.42 -3.76 15.57
N ARG A 168 2.59 -3.50 14.53
CA ARG A 168 2.92 -2.53 13.47
C ARG A 168 2.25 -1.17 13.55
N ILE A 169 1.16 -1.02 14.30
CA ILE A 169 0.39 0.23 14.35
C ILE A 169 0.50 0.84 15.76
N THR A 170 1.58 1.59 16.02
CA THR A 170 1.62 2.46 17.21
C THR A 170 0.88 3.77 16.94
N ALA A 171 0.18 4.29 17.95
CA ALA A 171 -0.61 5.52 17.90
C ALA A 171 0.15 6.77 17.37
N ALA A 172 1.49 6.74 17.34
CA ALA A 172 2.35 7.77 16.78
C ALA A 172 2.17 8.00 15.25
N ALA A 173 1.74 6.98 14.49
CA ALA A 173 1.52 7.09 13.04
C ALA A 173 0.36 8.05 12.66
N LYS A 174 -0.45 8.46 13.65
CA LYS A 174 -1.62 9.32 13.42
C LYS A 174 -1.29 10.83 13.40
N ALA A 175 -0.05 11.22 13.73
CA ALA A 175 0.26 12.60 14.11
C ALA A 175 0.78 13.52 12.98
N GLU A 176 1.12 13.03 11.80
CA GLU A 176 1.71 13.90 10.77
C GLU A 176 0.74 14.18 9.61
N ARG A 177 -0.18 15.11 9.83
CA ARG A 177 -1.03 15.68 8.77
C ARG A 177 -0.81 17.18 8.69
N VAL A 178 0.08 17.61 7.80
CA VAL A 178 -0.19 18.42 6.60
C VAL A 178 1.15 18.49 5.86
N ARG A 179 1.23 17.89 4.67
CA ARG A 179 2.33 18.15 3.72
C ARG A 179 1.70 18.62 2.42
N ASP A 180 2.35 19.57 1.75
CA ASP A 180 1.87 20.17 0.51
C ASP A 180 1.36 19.13 -0.49
N VAL A 181 0.20 19.43 -1.09
CA VAL A 181 -0.48 18.56 -2.04
C VAL A 181 0.26 18.63 -3.38
N ALA A 182 1.33 17.85 -3.50
CA ALA A 182 2.04 17.64 -4.75
C ALA A 182 1.56 16.35 -5.42
N TYR A 183 1.26 16.41 -6.72
CA TYR A 183 1.00 15.22 -7.53
C TYR A 183 2.30 14.46 -7.76
N LEU A 184 2.27 13.15 -7.55
CA LEU A 184 3.44 12.28 -7.69
C LEU A 184 3.58 11.75 -9.11
N LYS A 185 4.83 11.54 -9.56
CA LYS A 185 5.13 10.86 -10.82
C LYS A 185 5.12 9.34 -10.62
N CYS A 186 4.64 8.61 -11.61
CA CYS A 186 4.66 7.14 -11.58
C CYS A 186 6.11 6.64 -11.65
N PRO A 187 6.55 5.74 -10.75
CA PRO A 187 7.89 5.13 -10.82
C PRO A 187 8.14 4.32 -12.09
N THR A 188 7.08 3.86 -12.76
CA THR A 188 7.15 3.04 -13.97
C THR A 188 7.17 3.88 -15.25
N CYS A 189 6.24 4.83 -15.42
CA CYS A 189 6.10 5.59 -16.67
C CYS A 189 6.43 7.09 -16.57
N GLY A 190 6.69 7.61 -15.37
CA GLY A 190 6.96 9.03 -15.14
C GLY A 190 5.76 9.98 -15.24
N GLY A 191 4.59 9.50 -15.68
CA GLY A 191 3.35 10.29 -15.76
C GLY A 191 2.79 10.66 -14.39
N LEU A 192 1.99 11.73 -14.31
CA LEU A 192 1.36 12.16 -13.06
C LEU A 192 0.28 11.16 -12.61
N MET A 193 0.33 10.77 -11.34
CA MET A 193 -0.60 9.84 -10.73
C MET A 193 -1.87 10.54 -10.23
N ASN A 194 -2.98 9.80 -10.25
CA ASN A 194 -4.27 10.30 -9.79
C ASN A 194 -4.43 10.06 -8.29
N ARG A 195 -4.62 11.15 -7.55
CA ARG A 195 -4.88 11.13 -6.11
C ARG A 195 -6.34 10.79 -5.82
N LYS A 196 -6.60 9.78 -4.98
CA LYS A 196 -7.95 9.34 -4.59
C LYS A 196 -8.02 8.99 -3.10
N ASN A 197 -9.13 9.29 -2.44
CA ASN A 197 -9.39 8.78 -1.09
C ASN A 197 -9.87 7.33 -1.17
N PHE A 198 -9.12 6.40 -0.58
CA PHE A 198 -9.44 4.98 -0.62
C PHE A 198 -10.82 4.71 0.01
N ALA A 199 -11.67 3.96 -0.69
CA ALA A 199 -13.06 3.70 -0.31
C ALA A 199 -13.91 4.95 0.01
N ARG A 200 -13.46 6.16 -0.39
CA ARG A 200 -14.08 7.49 -0.16
C ARG A 200 -14.29 7.89 1.31
N CYS A 201 -14.13 6.98 2.26
CA CYS A 201 -14.34 7.22 3.69
C CYS A 201 -13.21 6.71 4.59
N SER A 202 -12.16 6.07 4.04
CA SER A 202 -11.01 5.63 4.84
C SER A 202 -10.21 6.81 5.39
N GLY A 203 -10.17 7.92 4.67
CA GLY A 203 -9.31 9.06 5.00
C GLY A 203 -7.84 8.84 4.64
N VAL A 204 -7.53 7.73 3.98
CA VAL A 204 -6.21 7.42 3.41
C VAL A 204 -6.20 7.86 1.95
N ILE A 205 -5.17 8.61 1.56
CA ILE A 205 -5.10 9.18 0.22
C ILE A 205 -4.04 8.41 -0.58
N ILE A 206 -4.47 7.73 -1.63
CA ILE A 206 -3.59 6.94 -2.49
C ILE A 206 -3.35 7.65 -3.81
N ASP A 207 -2.17 7.44 -4.38
CA ASP A 207 -1.81 7.92 -5.72
C ASP A 207 -1.77 6.74 -6.69
N TRP A 208 -2.60 6.77 -7.75
CA TRP A 208 -2.80 5.66 -8.67
C TRP A 208 -2.43 6.00 -10.11
N CYS A 209 -1.67 5.11 -10.75
CA CYS A 209 -1.41 5.12 -12.18
C CYS A 209 -2.11 3.93 -12.85
N ARG A 210 -3.01 4.22 -13.79
CA ARG A 210 -3.77 3.20 -14.53
C ARG A 210 -2.81 2.28 -15.31
N GLY A 211 -2.95 0.97 -15.13
CA GLY A 211 -2.13 -0.04 -15.82
C GLY A 211 -0.74 -0.24 -15.22
N HIS A 212 -0.35 0.49 -14.17
CA HIS A 212 0.94 0.30 -13.51
C HIS A 212 0.80 -0.04 -12.03
N GLY A 213 0.03 0.73 -11.27
CA GLY A 213 -0.10 0.46 -9.83
C GLY A 213 -0.44 1.66 -8.96
N TYR A 214 -0.18 1.47 -7.67
CA TYR A 214 -0.57 2.34 -6.58
C TYR A 214 0.66 2.67 -5.73
N TRP A 215 0.78 3.96 -5.41
CA TRP A 215 1.71 4.47 -4.43
C TRP A 215 0.99 4.74 -3.11
N PHE A 216 1.65 4.36 -2.03
CA PHE A 216 1.24 4.58 -0.65
C PHE A 216 2.39 5.31 0.05
N ASP A 217 2.10 6.45 0.66
CA ASP A 217 3.06 7.04 1.59
C ASP A 217 3.22 6.12 2.81
N ALA A 218 4.25 6.40 3.62
CA ALA A 218 4.56 5.58 4.79
C ALA A 218 3.31 5.36 5.67
N HIS A 219 3.06 4.10 6.01
CA HIS A 219 1.93 3.64 6.84
C HIS A 219 0.53 3.72 6.20
N GLU A 220 0.38 4.19 4.97
CA GLU A 220 -0.94 4.29 4.33
C GLU A 220 -1.50 2.92 3.93
N LEU A 221 -0.64 2.01 3.48
CA LEU A 221 -1.06 0.65 3.13
C LEU A 221 -1.55 -0.11 4.37
N GLU A 222 -0.84 -0.03 5.48
CA GLU A 222 -1.22 -0.61 6.77
C GLU A 222 -2.57 -0.07 7.26
N GLN A 223 -2.80 1.23 7.13
CA GLN A 223 -4.09 1.85 7.47
C GLN A 223 -5.23 1.33 6.59
N ILE A 224 -4.95 1.09 5.29
CA ILE A 224 -5.92 0.45 4.39
C ILE A 224 -6.22 -0.97 4.84
N MET A 225 -5.20 -1.76 5.19
CA MET A 225 -5.39 -3.13 5.68
C MET A 225 -6.21 -3.18 6.97
N GLU A 226 -5.94 -2.27 7.91
CA GLU A 226 -6.72 -2.13 9.14
C GLU A 226 -8.17 -1.69 8.87
N PHE A 227 -8.37 -0.78 7.91
CA PHE A 227 -9.70 -0.35 7.50
C PHE A 227 -10.49 -1.51 6.88
N VAL A 228 -9.85 -2.30 6.02
CA VAL A 228 -10.46 -3.46 5.36
C VAL A 228 -10.82 -4.54 6.39
N SER A 229 -9.90 -4.90 7.29
CA SER A 229 -10.11 -5.94 8.30
C SER A 229 -11.24 -5.59 9.29
N ARG A 230 -11.46 -4.30 9.56
CA ARG A 230 -12.59 -3.81 10.36
C ARG A 230 -13.93 -3.73 9.60
N GLY A 231 -14.00 -4.29 8.40
CA GLY A 231 -15.19 -4.25 7.55
C GLY A 231 -15.48 -2.87 6.95
N GLY A 232 -14.46 -2.01 6.82
CA GLY A 232 -14.62 -0.65 6.32
C GLY A 232 -15.18 -0.59 4.89
N LEU A 233 -14.86 -1.58 4.04
CA LEU A 233 -15.40 -1.68 2.68
C LEU A 233 -16.92 -1.88 2.66
N ASP A 234 -17.48 -2.62 3.62
CA ASP A 234 -18.93 -2.79 3.72
C ASP A 234 -19.61 -1.49 4.15
N LYS A 235 -19.03 -0.79 5.12
CA LYS A 235 -19.53 0.54 5.54
C LYS A 235 -19.48 1.54 4.39
N ALA A 236 -18.38 1.53 3.61
CA ALA A 236 -18.24 2.38 2.43
C ALA A 236 -19.32 2.08 1.38
N ARG A 237 -19.56 0.78 1.10
CA ARG A 237 -20.59 0.33 0.16
C ARG A 237 -21.99 0.73 0.62
N SER A 238 -22.35 0.50 1.88
CA SER A 238 -23.63 0.89 2.44
C SER A 238 -23.86 2.40 2.34
N LYS A 239 -22.84 3.20 2.66
CA LYS A 239 -22.91 4.66 2.53
C LYS A 239 -23.12 5.10 1.08
N GLN A 240 -22.42 4.49 0.13
CA GLN A 240 -22.57 4.81 -1.29
C GLN A 240 -23.99 4.47 -1.81
N ILE A 241 -24.55 3.35 -1.39
CA ILE A 241 -25.93 2.97 -1.73
C ILE A 241 -26.92 4.01 -1.18
N GLU A 242 -26.76 4.44 0.08
CA GLU A 242 -27.63 5.46 0.67
C GLU A 242 -27.50 6.83 -0.01
N GLU A 243 -26.28 7.25 -0.35
CA GLU A 243 -26.04 8.47 -1.13
C GLU A 243 -26.72 8.40 -2.51
N GLN A 244 -26.56 7.28 -3.23
CA GLN A 244 -27.21 7.08 -4.53
C GLN A 244 -28.74 7.12 -4.43
N LYS A 245 -29.32 6.47 -3.42
CA LYS A 245 -30.77 6.51 -3.16
C LYS A 245 -31.26 7.94 -2.90
N LEU A 246 -30.49 8.72 -2.12
CA LEU A 246 -30.84 10.11 -1.83
C LEU A 246 -30.79 10.96 -3.10
N GLU A 247 -29.77 10.80 -3.95
CA GLU A 247 -29.65 11.53 -5.22
C GLU A 247 -30.78 11.16 -6.19
N VAL A 248 -31.14 9.87 -6.31
CA VAL A 248 -32.31 9.43 -7.09
C VAL A 248 -33.59 10.11 -6.58
N ARG A 249 -33.82 10.12 -5.26
CA ARG A 249 -35.00 10.76 -4.66
C ARG A 249 -35.05 12.27 -4.93
N LYS A 250 -33.90 12.96 -4.90
CA LYS A 250 -33.81 14.39 -5.23
C LYS A 250 -34.13 14.64 -6.71
N ALA A 251 -33.56 13.83 -7.61
CA ALA A 251 -33.80 13.93 -9.05
C ALA A 251 -35.28 13.72 -9.39
N GLU A 252 -35.92 12.70 -8.80
CA GLU A 252 -37.36 12.45 -8.96
C GLU A 252 -38.22 13.64 -8.47
N ALA A 253 -37.88 14.20 -7.31
CA ALA A 253 -38.57 15.37 -6.78
C ALA A 253 -38.42 16.60 -7.69
N GLN A 254 -37.24 16.79 -8.30
CA GLN A 254 -36.97 17.86 -9.26
C GLN A 254 -37.78 17.68 -10.56
N VAL A 255 -37.80 16.46 -11.12
CA VAL A 255 -38.63 16.14 -12.30
C VAL A 255 -40.11 16.38 -12.02
N ARG A 256 -40.61 15.96 -10.86
CA ARG A 256 -42.01 16.21 -10.45
C ARG A 256 -42.32 17.69 -10.34
N ARG A 257 -41.41 18.50 -9.76
CA ARG A 257 -41.56 19.96 -9.67
C ARG A 257 -41.57 20.61 -11.06
N ALA A 258 -40.64 20.24 -11.94
CA ALA A 258 -40.57 20.75 -13.31
C ALA A 258 -41.84 20.44 -14.11
N ARG A 259 -42.37 19.22 -14.01
CA ARG A 259 -43.65 18.83 -14.63
C ARG A 259 -44.82 19.64 -14.10
N ALA A 260 -44.90 19.87 -12.78
CA ALA A 260 -45.96 20.67 -12.17
C ALA A 260 -45.89 22.16 -12.59
N GLN A 261 -44.69 22.71 -12.76
CA GLN A 261 -44.49 24.07 -13.26
C GLN A 261 -44.92 24.18 -14.73
N ALA A 262 -44.52 23.24 -15.59
CA ALA A 262 -44.94 23.20 -16.99
C ALA A 262 -46.47 23.09 -17.15
N ALA A 263 -47.13 22.32 -16.28
CA ALA A 263 -48.60 22.19 -16.25
C ALA A 263 -49.33 23.45 -15.73
N ARG A 264 -48.62 24.37 -15.06
CA ARG A 264 -49.16 25.68 -14.64
C ARG A 264 -48.94 26.74 -15.71
N SER A 265 -47.79 26.74 -16.40
CA SER A 265 -47.53 27.65 -17.53
C SER A 265 -48.33 27.29 -18.79
N GLY A 266 -48.71 26.02 -18.97
CA GLY A 266 -49.59 25.56 -20.06
C GLY A 266 -51.09 25.86 -19.87
N ARG A 267 -51.49 26.51 -18.77
CA ARG A 267 -52.89 26.92 -18.49
C ARG A 267 -53.18 28.39 -18.85
N GLY A 268 -52.34 29.02 -19.66
CA GLY A 268 -52.73 30.23 -20.39
C GLY A 268 -53.67 29.83 -21.53
N SER A 269 -54.95 30.17 -21.42
CA SER A 269 -55.96 29.96 -22.46
C SER A 269 -55.43 30.36 -23.85
N PRO A 270 -55.66 29.58 -24.92
CA PRO A 270 -55.52 30.14 -26.25
C PRO A 270 -56.56 31.25 -26.36
N MET A 271 -56.12 32.51 -26.43
CA MET A 271 -56.97 33.57 -26.98
C MET A 271 -57.31 33.12 -28.39
N VAL A 272 -58.56 32.70 -28.58
CA VAL A 272 -59.16 32.55 -29.89
C VAL A 272 -59.26 33.95 -30.48
N VAL A 273 -58.27 34.36 -31.27
CA VAL A 273 -58.38 35.54 -32.13
C VAL A 273 -59.20 35.10 -33.34
N GLY A 274 -60.49 35.46 -33.30
CA GLY A 274 -61.41 35.27 -34.41
C GLY A 274 -61.07 36.17 -35.60
N MET A 275 -61.20 35.56 -36.78
CA MET A 275 -61.61 36.15 -38.07
C MET A 275 -60.74 37.24 -38.70
N GLY A 276 -60.11 36.84 -39.82
CA GLY A 276 -59.66 37.74 -40.88
C GLY A 276 -59.42 36.94 -42.15
N LEU A 277 -60.49 36.65 -42.91
CA LEU A 277 -60.41 36.09 -44.26
C LEU A 277 -59.70 37.09 -45.17
N GLY A 278 -58.52 36.72 -45.67
CA GLY A 278 -57.80 37.45 -46.70
C GLY A 278 -56.97 36.48 -47.53
N THR A 279 -57.49 36.10 -48.70
CA THR A 279 -56.68 35.55 -49.79
C THR A 279 -55.75 36.65 -50.33
N PRO A 280 -54.52 36.32 -50.75
CA PRO A 280 -54.35 36.15 -52.19
C PRO A 280 -53.36 35.06 -52.62
N ARG A 281 -53.52 34.70 -53.89
CA ARG A 281 -52.69 33.86 -54.76
C ARG A 281 -51.20 34.23 -54.71
N GLY A 282 -50.33 33.22 -54.79
CA GLY A 282 -48.91 33.40 -55.08
C GLY A 282 -48.21 32.05 -55.30
N THR A 283 -47.88 31.77 -56.55
CA THR A 283 -47.25 30.57 -57.10
C THR A 283 -45.77 30.41 -56.71
N GLY A 284 -45.32 29.16 -56.56
CA GLY A 284 -44.04 28.72 -57.16
C GLY A 284 -42.93 28.21 -56.24
N GLY A 285 -42.66 26.90 -56.35
CA GLY A 285 -41.34 26.26 -56.12
C GLY A 285 -40.90 26.08 -54.68
N LEU A 286 -40.11 25.08 -54.30
CA LEU A 286 -39.47 23.97 -54.99
C LEU A 286 -38.95 23.03 -53.86
N LEU A 287 -39.11 21.72 -54.03
CA LEU A 287 -38.23 20.62 -53.58
C LEU A 287 -37.54 20.64 -52.19
N GLY A 288 -37.72 19.55 -51.43
CA GLY A 288 -36.70 19.09 -50.48
C GLY A 288 -37.17 18.10 -49.40
N TYR A 289 -37.05 16.81 -49.68
CA TYR A 289 -37.10 15.65 -48.76
C TYR A 289 -36.33 15.89 -47.43
N VAL A 290 -36.64 15.31 -46.26
CA VAL A 290 -36.61 13.88 -45.91
C VAL A 290 -37.43 13.62 -44.61
N LEU A 291 -38.14 12.49 -44.60
CA LEU A 291 -38.91 11.88 -43.50
C LEU A 291 -38.05 10.89 -42.69
N GLY A 292 -38.33 10.80 -41.38
CA GLY A 292 -38.14 9.61 -40.52
C GLY A 292 -36.72 9.39 -39.97
N GLY A 293 -36.48 8.92 -38.75
CA GLY A 293 -37.34 8.39 -37.71
C GLY A 293 -36.49 7.49 -36.77
N LEU A 294 -36.80 7.52 -35.47
CA LEU A 294 -36.81 6.41 -34.50
C LEU A 294 -35.52 5.60 -34.14
N LEU A 295 -35.27 5.59 -32.82
CA LEU A 295 -35.04 4.43 -31.92
C LEU A 295 -33.71 3.65 -31.88
N GLY A 296 -33.33 3.31 -30.64
CA GLY A 296 -32.47 2.18 -30.23
C GLY A 296 -30.98 2.51 -30.27
N GLY A 297 -30.12 2.21 -29.28
CA GLY A 297 -30.08 1.18 -28.25
C GLY A 297 -28.59 0.82 -28.08
N LEU A 298 -28.04 0.90 -26.87
CA LEU A 298 -27.44 -0.22 -26.14
C LEU A 298 -26.08 -0.77 -26.67
N PHE A 299 -25.08 -0.64 -25.78
CA PHE A 299 -24.05 -1.63 -25.40
C PHE A 299 -23.00 -2.17 -26.41
N ASP A 300 -21.88 -2.57 -25.80
CA ASP A 300 -20.69 -3.30 -26.27
C ASP A 300 -19.64 -2.45 -27.05
N SER A 301 -18.34 -2.51 -26.75
CA SER A 301 -17.48 -3.47 -26.01
C SER A 301 -16.37 -2.77 -25.22
#